data_AF-A0A958SBY0-F1
#
_entry.id   AF-A0A958SBY0-F1
#
_cell.length_a   1.000
_cell.length_b   1.000
_cell.length_c   1.000
_cell.angle_alpha   90.00
_cell.angle_beta   90.00
_cell.angle_gamma   90.00
#
_symmetry.space_group_name_H-M   'P 1'
#
loop_
_entity.id
_entity.type
_entity.pdbx_description
1 polymer ?
#
loop_
_entity_poly.entity_id
_entity_poly.type
_entity_poly.pdbx_seq_one_letter_code
_entity_poly.pdbx_strand_id
1 'polypeptide(L)'
;MESQSQEQNLSPSPFAVQDFYSELATRVSGYNAKLILDMALIEVGFDFTEVSAEEKKLNCDEAKNLCLELIKQGGPAFQVGKNLYHQIQ
;
A
#
# COMPACT_ATOMS: atom_id res chain seq x y z
N MET A 1 -0.49 35.36 -2.05
CA MET A 1 -0.49 33.98 -2.58
C MET A 1 -0.35 33.07 -1.39
N GLU A 2 -1.48 32.79 -0.74
CA GLU A 2 -1.54 31.87 0.38
C GLU A 2 -1.56 30.46 -0.21
N SER A 3 -0.47 29.72 -0.01
CA SER A 3 -0.37 28.32 -0.39
C SER A 3 -1.38 27.54 0.43
N GLN A 4 -2.39 27.00 -0.24
CA GLN A 4 -3.41 26.15 0.34
C GLN A 4 -2.74 24.84 0.77
N SER A 5 -2.54 24.67 2.08
CA SER A 5 -2.28 23.37 2.68
C SER A 5 -3.51 22.49 2.43
N GLN A 6 -3.36 21.48 1.57
CA GLN A 6 -4.41 20.50 1.32
C GLN A 6 -4.69 19.75 2.62
N GLU A 7 -5.87 19.96 3.20
CA GLU A 7 -6.45 19.08 4.22
C GLU A 7 -6.56 17.67 3.62
N GLN A 8 -5.64 16.79 3.99
CA GLN A 8 -5.72 15.38 3.65
C GLN A 8 -6.99 14.82 4.29
N ASN A 9 -7.91 14.30 3.47
CA ASN A 9 -9.07 13.58 3.95
C ASN A 9 -8.60 12.27 4.61
N LEU A 10 -8.41 12.29 5.93
CA LEU A 10 -8.00 11.15 6.77
C LEU A 10 -9.15 10.13 6.97
N SER A 11 -9.85 9.71 5.90
CA SER A 11 -10.78 8.59 6.04
C SER A 11 -9.98 7.31 6.29
N PRO A 12 -10.20 6.58 7.39
CA PRO A 12 -9.46 5.37 7.71
C PRO A 12 -9.75 4.28 6.66
N SER A 13 -8.70 3.64 6.13
CA SER A 13 -8.85 2.45 5.29
C SER A 13 -9.13 1.23 6.19
N PRO A 14 -9.88 0.23 5.70
CA PRO A 14 -9.96 -1.06 6.38
C PRO A 14 -8.64 -1.85 6.33
N PHE A 15 -7.66 -1.42 5.50
CA PHE A 15 -6.42 -2.15 5.27
C PHE A 15 -5.23 -1.60 6.06
N ALA A 16 -4.44 -2.52 6.61
CA ALA A 16 -3.09 -2.31 7.08
C ALA A 16 -2.07 -2.82 6.06
N VAL A 17 -0.81 -2.43 6.21
CA VAL A 17 0.30 -2.90 5.35
C VAL A 17 0.38 -4.44 5.30
N GLN A 18 0.17 -5.10 6.44
CA GLN A 18 0.15 -6.57 6.53
C GLN A 18 -0.88 -7.24 5.61
N ASP A 19 -2.00 -6.58 5.30
CA ASP A 19 -3.02 -7.16 4.40
C ASP A 19 -2.50 -7.28 2.97
N PHE A 20 -1.72 -6.29 2.53
CA PHE A 20 -1.04 -6.31 1.22
C PHE A 20 0.02 -7.41 1.18
N TYR A 21 0.82 -7.54 2.24
CA TYR A 21 1.79 -8.63 2.36
C TYR A 21 1.12 -9.99 2.28
N SER A 22 0.03 -10.16 3.03
CA SER A 22 -0.68 -11.44 3.14
C SER A 22 -1.24 -11.85 1.78
N GLU A 23 -1.86 -10.94 1.05
CA GLU A 23 -2.38 -11.20 -0.30
C GLU A 23 -1.24 -11.49 -1.30
N LEU A 24 -0.12 -10.76 -1.25
CA LEU A 24 1.07 -11.06 -2.07
C LEU A 24 1.64 -12.46 -1.76
N ALA A 25 1.75 -12.82 -0.48
CA ALA A 25 2.29 -14.10 -0.03
C ALA A 25 1.43 -15.30 -0.44
N THR A 26 0.16 -15.10 -0.83
CA THR A 26 -0.65 -16.18 -1.43
C THR A 26 -0.24 -16.52 -2.87
N ARG A 27 0.52 -15.64 -3.54
CA ARG A 27 0.84 -15.74 -4.97
C ARG A 27 2.33 -15.91 -5.26
N VAL A 28 3.18 -15.41 -4.37
CA VAL A 28 4.65 -15.51 -4.47
C VAL A 28 5.24 -15.98 -3.15
N SER A 29 6.52 -16.34 -3.13
CA SER A 29 7.21 -16.66 -1.89
C SER A 29 7.15 -15.48 -0.92
N GLY A 30 7.13 -15.74 0.39
CA GLY A 30 7.06 -14.68 1.41
C GLY A 30 8.19 -13.66 1.28
N TYR A 31 9.40 -14.10 0.90
CA TYR A 31 10.51 -13.20 0.59
C TYR A 31 10.21 -12.25 -0.58
N ASN A 32 9.68 -12.78 -1.69
CA ASN A 32 9.32 -11.95 -2.84
C ASN A 32 8.13 -11.04 -2.53
N ALA A 33 7.17 -11.50 -1.73
CA ALA A 33 6.04 -10.68 -1.27
C ALA A 33 6.55 -9.47 -0.47
N LYS A 34 7.47 -9.70 0.47
CA LYS A 34 8.11 -8.63 1.24
C LYS A 34 8.87 -7.65 0.33
N LEU A 35 9.70 -8.15 -0.59
CA LEU A 35 10.46 -7.29 -1.49
C LEU A 35 9.56 -6.41 -2.37
N ILE A 36 8.51 -6.99 -2.97
CA ILE A 36 7.52 -6.27 -3.79
C ILE A 36 6.84 -5.16 -2.97
N LEU A 37 6.41 -5.50 -1.75
CA LEU A 37 5.72 -4.58 -0.86
C LEU A 37 6.65 -3.45 -0.40
N ASP A 38 7.86 -3.77 0.04
CA ASP A 38 8.86 -2.79 0.47
C ASP A 38 9.18 -1.79 -0.66
N MET A 39 9.36 -2.28 -1.90
CA MET A 39 9.54 -1.40 -3.06
C MET A 39 8.33 -0.48 -3.26
N ALA A 40 7.11 -1.01 -3.20
CA ALA A 40 5.91 -0.21 -3.38
C ALA A 40 5.73 0.85 -2.28
N LEU A 41 6.05 0.49 -1.04
CA LEU A 41 6.03 1.38 0.12
C LEU A 41 7.06 2.52 -0.02
N ILE A 42 8.28 2.22 -0.49
CA ILE A 42 9.30 3.24 -0.78
C ILE A 42 8.79 4.25 -1.81
N GLU A 43 8.21 3.76 -2.92
CA GLU A 43 7.73 4.61 -4.02
C GLU A 43 6.55 5.51 -3.63
N VAL A 44 5.69 5.09 -2.70
CA VAL A 44 4.62 5.94 -2.14
C VAL A 44 5.10 6.87 -1.02
N GLY A 45 6.39 6.84 -0.69
CA GLY A 45 7.01 7.71 0.31
C GLY A 45 6.77 7.28 1.76
N PHE A 46 6.56 5.97 2.00
CA PHE A 46 6.38 5.46 3.34
C PHE A 46 7.71 5.46 4.12
N ASP A 47 7.67 5.96 5.35
CA ASP A 47 8.83 5.99 6.22
C ASP A 47 8.92 4.68 7.05
N PHE A 48 10.01 3.95 6.89
CA PHE A 48 10.28 2.68 7.58
C PHE A 48 10.96 2.88 8.95
N THR A 49 11.21 4.13 9.36
CA THR A 49 11.81 4.44 10.67
C THR A 49 10.85 4.21 11.84
N GLU A 50 9.54 4.09 11.56
CA GLU A 50 8.56 3.71 12.57
C GLU A 50 8.53 2.19 12.76
N VAL A 51 8.74 1.77 14.02
CA VAL A 51 9.00 0.39 14.49
C VAL A 51 7.85 -0.61 14.22
N SER A 52 6.77 -0.22 13.53
CA SER A 52 5.61 -1.07 13.25
C SER A 52 5.00 -0.88 11.86
N ALA A 53 5.82 -0.61 10.83
CA ALA A 53 5.33 -0.43 9.46
C ALA A 53 4.41 -1.57 8.98
N GLU A 54 4.62 -2.80 9.46
CA GLU A 54 3.82 -3.99 9.12
C GLU A 54 2.38 -3.90 9.66
N GLU A 55 2.16 -3.33 10.85
CA GLU A 55 0.84 -3.18 11.47
C GLU A 55 0.20 -1.79 11.24
N LYS A 56 0.91 -0.88 10.56
CA LYS A 56 0.40 0.46 10.30
C LYS A 56 -0.90 0.38 9.50
N LYS A 57 -1.98 0.89 10.10
CA LYS A 57 -3.23 1.15 9.40
C LYS A 57 -3.03 2.27 8.40
N LEU A 58 -3.52 2.05 7.19
CA LEU A 58 -3.46 3.05 6.13
C LEU A 58 -4.72 3.92 6.19
N ASN A 59 -4.61 5.17 5.78
CA ASN A 59 -5.78 5.91 5.31
C ASN A 59 -6.15 5.49 3.88
N CYS A 60 -7.33 5.87 3.40
CA CYS A 60 -7.82 5.47 2.08
C CYS A 60 -6.88 5.90 0.95
N ASP A 61 -6.25 7.07 1.05
CA ASP A 61 -5.36 7.58 0.01
C ASP A 61 -4.01 6.85 -0.01
N GLU A 62 -3.43 6.57 1.17
CA GLU A 62 -2.25 5.71 1.32
C GLU A 62 -2.51 4.32 0.72
N ALA A 63 -3.64 3.70 1.07
CA ALA A 63 -4.01 2.38 0.57
C ALA A 63 -4.24 2.37 -0.95
N LYS A 64 -4.90 3.40 -1.50
CA LYS A 64 -5.09 3.57 -2.95
C LYS A 64 -3.76 3.75 -3.67
N ASN A 65 -2.89 4.62 -3.17
CA ASN A 65 -1.58 4.86 -3.77
C ASN A 65 -0.73 3.59 -3.78
N LEU A 66 -0.75 2.83 -2.67
CA LEU A 66 -0.05 1.55 -2.59
C LEU A 66 -0.60 0.53 -3.61
N CYS A 67 -1.93 0.44 -3.76
CA CYS A 67 -2.54 -0.39 -4.79
C CYS A 67 -2.10 0.00 -6.20
N LEU A 68 -2.07 1.31 -6.51
CA LEU A 68 -1.66 1.81 -7.81
C LEU A 68 -0.20 1.47 -8.10
N GLU A 69 0.66 1.53 -7.09
CA GLU A 69 2.07 1.17 -7.26
C GLU A 69 2.26 -0.33 -7.53
N LEU A 70 1.53 -1.19 -6.80
CA LEU A 70 1.50 -2.64 -7.09
C LEU A 70 0.98 -2.94 -8.51
N ILE A 71 0.01 -2.17 -9.00
CA ILE A 71 -0.50 -2.28 -10.37
C ILE A 71 0.60 -1.97 -11.40
N LYS A 72 1.41 -0.92 -11.17
CA LYS A 72 2.52 -0.57 -12.08
C LYS A 72 3.61 -1.64 -12.14
N GLN A 73 3.87 -2.34 -11.04
CA GLN A 73 4.89 -3.40 -10.99
C GLN A 73 4.54 -4.63 -11.85
N GLY A 74 3.26 -4.86 -12.18
CA GLY A 74 2.85 -5.96 -13.04
C GLY A 74 2.83 -7.33 -12.34
N GLY A 75 2.75 -8.41 -13.14
CA GLY A 75 2.83 -9.79 -12.63
C GLY A 75 1.82 -10.13 -11.53
N PRO A 76 2.21 -10.89 -10.49
CA PRO A 76 1.35 -11.17 -9.35
C PRO A 76 0.90 -9.90 -8.59
N ALA A 77 1.76 -8.87 -8.50
CA ALA A 77 1.46 -7.62 -7.80
C ALA A 77 0.29 -6.86 -8.45
N PHE A 78 0.19 -6.90 -9.78
CA PHE A 78 -0.94 -6.31 -10.50
C PHE A 78 -2.29 -6.85 -10.04
N GLN A 79 -2.39 -8.18 -9.92
CA GLN A 79 -3.65 -8.81 -9.52
C GLN A 79 -4.01 -8.46 -8.07
N VAL A 80 -3.01 -8.38 -7.18
CA VAL A 80 -3.20 -7.96 -5.79
C VAL A 80 -3.66 -6.50 -5.71
N GLY A 81 -2.91 -5.59 -6.32
CA GLY A 81 -3.23 -4.17 -6.31
C GLY A 81 -4.62 -3.88 -6.89
N LYS A 82 -4.98 -4.53 -8.00
CA LYS A 82 -6.33 -4.40 -8.59
C LYS A 82 -7.43 -4.92 -7.67
N ASN A 83 -7.23 -6.07 -7.01
CA ASN A 83 -8.23 -6.67 -6.13
C ASN A 83 -8.49 -5.80 -4.89
N LEU A 84 -7.43 -5.33 -4.23
CA LEU A 84 -7.54 -4.50 -3.03
C LEU A 84 -8.11 -3.12 -3.39
N TYR A 85 -7.72 -2.53 -4.52
CA TYR A 85 -8.23 -1.23 -4.95
C TYR A 85 -9.77 -1.22 -5.10
N HIS A 86 -10.35 -2.29 -5.66
CA HIS A 86 -11.81 -2.42 -5.76
C HIS A 86 -12.52 -2.55 -4.42
N GLN A 87 -11.82 -2.96 -3.35
CA GLN A 87 -12.41 -3.08 -2.01
C GLN A 87 -12.36 -1.76 -1.23
N ILE A 88 -11.56 -0.79 -1.68
CA ILE A 88 -11.44 0.55 -1.06
C ILE A 88 -12.47 1.53 -1.65
N GLN A 89 -12.95 1.30 -2.88
CA GLN A 89 -13.97 2.11 -3.56
C GLN A 89 -15.39 1.82 -3.05
#